data_AF-A0A6S7B906-F1
#
_entry.id   AF-A0A6S7B906-F1
#
_cell.length_a   1.000
_cell.length_b   1.000
_cell.length_c   1.000
_cell.angle_alpha   90.00
_cell.angle_beta   90.00
_cell.angle_gamma   90.00
#
_symmetry.space_group_name_H-M   'P 1'
#
loop_
_entity.id
_entity.type
_entity.pdbx_description
1 polymer ?
#
loop_
_entity_poly.entity_id
_entity_poly.type
_entity_poly.pdbx_seq_one_letter_code
_entity_poly.pdbx_strand_id
1 'polypeptide(L)' 'MYKDLPAYRSAEELSFAFSLLMLQPLSRAEAAILFEELWNEANAAATACLEDGAAFSYIELLKDMDRRWRHVRTLH' A
#
# COMPACT_ATOMS: atom_id res chain seq x y z
N MET A 1 -24.04 -11.25 13.75
CA MET A 1 -23.19 -12.13 12.93
C MET A 1 -21.98 -11.29 12.55
N TYR A 2 -20.91 -11.33 13.36
CA TYR A 2 -19.71 -10.56 13.05
C TYR A 2 -19.07 -11.24 11.84
N LYS A 3 -19.08 -10.55 10.71
CA LYS A 3 -18.36 -10.96 9.52
C LYS A 3 -16.89 -10.82 9.90
N ASP A 4 -16.16 -11.94 10.00
CA ASP A 4 -14.70 -11.90 10.14
C ASP A 4 -14.17 -11.14 8.92
N LEU A 5 -13.93 -9.83 9.08
CA LEU A 5 -13.20 -9.05 8.09
C LEU A 5 -11.81 -9.69 8.02
N PRO A 6 -11.25 -9.91 6.82
CA PRO A 6 -9.86 -10.30 6.71
C PRO A 6 -9.03 -9.32 7.55
N ALA A 7 -8.14 -9.84 8.40
CA ALA A 7 -7.26 -9.01 9.20
C ALA A 7 -6.20 -8.38 8.27
N TYR A 8 -6.61 -7.34 7.55
CA TYR A 8 -5.70 -6.51 6.78
C TYR A 8 -4.76 -5.80 7.73
N ARG A 9 -3.51 -5.62 7.31
CA ARG A 9 -2.62 -4.68 7.98
C ARG A 9 -3.26 -3.29 7.97
N SER A 10 -3.05 -2.55 9.04
CA SER A 10 -3.45 -1.15 9.12
C SER A 10 -2.75 -0.31 8.05
N ALA A 11 -3.32 0.85 7.70
CA ALA A 11 -2.68 1.77 6.77
C ALA A 11 -1.28 2.22 7.25
N GLU A 12 -1.06 2.30 8.56
CA GLU A 12 0.25 2.64 9.13
C GLU A 12 1.29 1.53 8.89
N GLU A 13 0.93 0.27 9.12
CA GLU A 13 1.81 -0.88 8.86
C GLU A 13 2.16 -1.01 7.37
N LEU A 14 1.19 -0.77 6.48
CA LEU A 14 1.43 -0.77 5.04
C LEU A 14 2.32 0.41 4.61
N SER A 15 2.11 1.60 5.19
CA SER A 15 2.96 2.77 4.97
C SER A 15 4.41 2.53 5.40
N PHE A 16 4.59 1.88 6.55
CA PHE A 16 5.92 1.50 7.04
C PHE A 16 6.58 0.49 6.12
N ALA A 17 5.86 -0.57 5.72
CA ALA A 17 6.37 -1.58 4.79
C ALA A 17 6.76 -0.97 3.43
N PHE A 18 5.94 -0.06 2.89
CA PHE A 18 6.26 0.67 1.66
C PHE A 18 7.49 1.57 1.82
N SER A 19 7.62 2.24 2.97
CA SER A 19 8.80 3.07 3.23
C SER A 19 10.08 2.24 3.33
N LEU A 20 10.02 1.03 3.90
CA LEU A 20 11.14 0.09 3.88
C LEU A 20 11.46 -0.38 2.47
N LEU A 21 10.45 -0.74 1.67
CA LEU A 21 10.62 -1.14 0.27
C LEU A 21 11.42 -0.09 -0.52
N MET A 22 11.07 1.19 -0.33
CA MET A 22 11.70 2.32 -1.02
C MET A 22 13.16 2.58 -0.62
N LEU A 23 13.62 1.99 0.50
CA LEU A 23 14.99 2.13 1.00
C LEU A 23 15.86 0.90 0.67
N GLN A 24 15.26 -0.22 0.27
CA GLN A 24 16.01 -1.43 0.00
C GLN A 24 16.72 -1.35 -1.36
N PRO A 25 17.97 -1.85 -1.47
CA PRO A 25 18.72 -1.87 -2.72
C PRO A 25 18.25 -3.02 -3.63
N LEU A 26 16.98 -2.99 -4.02
CA LEU A 26 16.37 -4.00 -4.89
C LEU A 26 16.58 -3.65 -6.36
N SER A 27 16.56 -4.67 -7.21
CA SER A 27 16.40 -4.43 -8.64
C SER A 27 15.02 -3.82 -8.91
N ARG A 28 14.89 -3.12 -10.04
CA ARG A 28 13.62 -2.52 -10.46
C ARG A 28 12.49 -3.55 -10.57
N ALA A 29 12.80 -4.77 -11.01
CA ALA A 29 11.81 -5.83 -11.17
C ALA A 29 11.30 -6.33 -9.80
N GLU A 30 12.22 -6.58 -8.86
CA GLU A 30 11.88 -7.00 -7.49
C GLU A 30 11.07 -5.92 -6.77
N ALA A 31 11.51 -4.65 -6.87
CA ALA A 31 10.79 -3.53 -6.28
C ALA A 31 9.38 -3.38 -6.85
N ALA A 32 9.18 -3.63 -8.15
CA ALA A 32 7.87 -3.55 -8.78
C ALA A 32 6.91 -4.65 -8.30
N ILE A 33 7.40 -5.88 -8.14
CA ILE A 33 6.61 -7.00 -7.62
C ILE A 33 6.14 -6.69 -6.20
N LEU A 34 7.07 -6.29 -5.31
CA LEU A 34 6.73 -5.98 -3.92
C LEU A 34 5.84 -4.75 -3.80
N PHE A 35 6.01 -3.75 -4.67
CA PHE A 35 5.10 -2.60 -4.75
C PHE A 35 3.68 -3.05 -5.10
N GLU A 36 3.54 -3.91 -6.11
CA GLU A 36 2.23 -4.43 -6.55
C GLU A 36 1.53 -5.22 -5.45
N GLU A 37 2.28 -6.02 -4.67
CA GLU A 37 1.74 -6.72 -3.50
C GLU A 37 1.19 -5.76 -2.45
N LEU A 38 1.98 -4.75 -2.04
CA LEU A 38 1.55 -3.74 -1.06
C LEU A 38 0.37 -2.91 -1.58
N TRP A 39 0.38 -2.57 -2.87
CA TRP A 39 -0.70 -1.83 -3.51
C TRP A 39 -2.01 -2.62 -3.47
N ASN A 40 -1.96 -3.89 -3.86
CA ASN A 40 -3.14 -4.74 -3.90
C ASN A 40 -3.72 -4.96 -2.51
N GLU A 41 -2.88 -5.13 -1.48
CA GLU A 41 -3.35 -5.25 -0.11
C GLU A 41 -4.01 -3.95 0.39
N ALA A 42 -3.37 -2.79 0.19
CA ALA A 42 -3.94 -1.50 0.57
C ALA A 42 -5.27 -1.22 -0.16
N ASN A 43 -5.36 -1.58 -1.44
CA ASN A 43 -6.57 -1.41 -2.25
C ASN A 43 -7.69 -2.38 -1.81
N ALA A 44 -7.37 -3.62 -1.47
CA ALA A 44 -8.31 -4.58 -0.92
C ALA A 44 -8.85 -4.11 0.44
N ALA A 45 -7.97 -3.62 1.33
CA ALA A 45 -8.34 -3.07 2.63
C ALA A 45 -9.22 -1.82 2.49
N ALA A 46 -8.86 -0.90 1.60
CA ALA A 46 -9.69 0.27 1.29
C ALA A 46 -11.09 -0.13 0.83
N THR A 47 -11.18 -1.13 -0.07
CA THR A 47 -12.45 -1.64 -0.59
C THR A 47 -13.29 -2.30 0.50
N ALA A 48 -12.66 -3.09 1.38
CA ALA A 48 -13.33 -3.77 2.48
C ALA A 48 -13.87 -2.79 3.54
N CYS A 49 -13.22 -1.64 3.72
CA CYS A 49 -13.59 -0.61 4.68
C CYS A 49 -14.40 0.55 4.07
N LEU A 50 -14.93 0.45 2.84
CA LEU A 50 -15.60 1.57 2.14
C LEU A 50 -16.74 2.22 2.93
N GLU A 51 -17.44 1.45 3.77
CA GLU A 51 -18.53 1.93 4.61
C GLU A 51 -18.05 2.52 5.94
N ASP A 52 -16.76 2.34 6.26
CA ASP A 52 -16.11 2.79 7.48
C ASP A 52 -15.17 3.97 7.23
N GLY A 53 -15.00 4.84 8.24
CA GLY A 53 -14.03 5.95 8.17
C GLY A 53 -12.58 5.49 7.94
N ALA A 54 -12.27 4.21 8.13
CA ALA A 54 -10.96 3.62 7.92
C ALA A 54 -10.54 3.57 6.43
N ALA A 55 -11.49 3.52 5.48
CA ALA A 55 -11.16 3.56 4.05
C ALA A 55 -10.38 4.82 3.66
N PHE A 56 -10.65 5.95 4.33
CA PHE A 56 -9.95 7.21 4.05
C PHE A 56 -8.43 7.09 4.22
N SER A 57 -7.98 6.45 5.30
CA SER A 57 -6.55 6.25 5.57
C SER A 57 -5.86 5.40 4.51
N TYR A 58 -6.52 4.34 4.03
CA TYR A 58 -5.98 3.51 2.96
C TYR A 58 -5.95 4.23 1.61
N ILE A 59 -6.97 5.05 1.31
CA ILE A 59 -7.01 5.86 0.08
C ILE A 59 -5.89 6.90 0.07
N GLU A 60 -5.66 7.60 1.19
CA GLU A 60 -4.54 8.56 1.30
C GLU A 60 -3.18 7.86 1.16
N LEU A 61 -3.04 6.67 1.74
CA LEU A 61 -1.85 5.84 1.55
C LEU A 61 -1.62 5.48 0.07
N LEU A 62 -2.65 5.00 -0.63
CA LEU A 62 -2.55 4.65 -2.05
C LEU A 62 -2.11 5.84 -2.91
N LYS A 63 -2.60 7.06 -2.60
CA LYS A 63 -2.15 8.28 -3.29
C LYS A 63 -0.67 8.59 -3.03
N ASP A 64 -0.20 8.45 -1.78
CA ASP A 64 1.22 8.65 -1.46
C ASP A 64 2.11 7.62 -2.15
N MET A 65 1.70 6.35 -2.13
CA MET A 65 2.39 5.24 -2.79
C MET A 65 2.54 5.49 -4.29
N ASP A 66 1.46 5.82 -5.01
CA ASP A 66 1.50 6.11 -6.45
C ASP A 66 2.40 7.32 -6.74
N ARG A 67 2.27 8.41 -5.96
CA ARG A 67 3.10 9.59 -6.12
C ARG A 67 4.57 9.26 -5.98
N ARG A 68 4.98 8.61 -4.89
CA ARG A 68 6.39 8.31 -4.60
C ARG A 68 6.97 7.29 -5.58
N TRP A 69 6.19 6.27 -5.94
CA TRP A 69 6.60 5.28 -6.93
C TRP A 69 6.88 5.89 -8.30
N ARG A 70 6.05 6.84 -8.76
CA ARG A 70 6.30 7.58 -10.01
C ARG A 70 7.59 8.39 -9.98
N HIS A 71 7.95 9.00 -8.85
CA HIS A 71 9.20 9.76 -8.73
C HIS A 71 10.44 8.87 -8.85
N VAL A 72 10.38 7.64 -8.30
CA VAL A 72 11.47 6.67 -8.48
C VAL A 72 11.61 6.28 -9.95
N ARG A 73 10.49 6.08 -10.66
CA ARG A 73 10.49 5.74 -12.09
C ARG A 73 11.04 6.84 -13.00
N THR A 74 11.03 8.10 -12.58
CA THR A 74 11.59 9.22 -13.37
C THR A 74 13.08 9.44 -13.16
N LEU A 75 13.67 8.85 -12.11
CA LEU A 75 15.09 9.03 -11.75
C LEU A 75 15.99 7.88 -12.26
N HIS A 76 15.41 6.84 -12.87
CA HIS A 76 16.09 5.66 -13.43
C HIS A 76 15.75 5.48 -14.91
#